data_AF-A0A381X839-F1
#
_entry.id   AF-A0A381X839-F1
#
_cell.length_a   1.000
_cell.length_b   1.000
_cell.length_c   1.000
_cell.angle_alpha   90.00
_cell.angle_beta   90.00
_cell.angle_gamma   90.00
#
_symmetry.space_group_name_H-M   'P 1'
#
loop_
_entity.id
_entity.type
_entity.pdbx_description
1 polymer ?
#
loop_
_entity_poly.entity_id
_entity_poly.type
_entity_poly.pdbx_seq_one_letter_code
_entity_poly.pdbx_strand_id
1 'polypeptide(L)' 'MTKPKWNPSSWKGKNADQQPDYSDSDQVASVIKHLSKFPPIVTSWEIEALKQHIARAQNGEAFVL' A
#
# COMPACT_ATOMS: atom_id res chain seq x y z
N MET A 1 -26.58 2.59 -3.25
CA MET A 1 -25.42 3.00 -2.43
C MET A 1 -24.20 3.07 -3.34
N THR A 2 -23.64 4.25 -3.56
CA THR A 2 -22.47 4.48 -4.42
C THR A 2 -21.19 4.02 -3.72
N LYS A 3 -20.40 3.12 -4.33
CA LYS A 3 -19.09 2.73 -3.80
C LYS A 3 -18.18 3.97 -3.78
N PRO A 4 -17.49 4.27 -2.66
CA PRO A 4 -16.58 5.41 -2.60
C PRO A 4 -15.47 5.24 -3.63
N LYS A 5 -15.13 6.33 -4.35
CA LYS A 5 -14.07 6.34 -5.35
C LYS A 5 -12.73 6.07 -4.68
N TRP A 6 -12.00 5.08 -5.19
CA TRP A 6 -10.70 4.70 -4.64
C TRP A 6 -9.69 5.84 -4.74
N ASN A 7 -8.93 6.03 -3.67
CA ASN A 7 -7.72 6.84 -3.61
C ASN A 7 -6.85 6.35 -2.41
N PRO A 8 -5.58 6.74 -2.32
CA PRO A 8 -4.69 6.26 -1.26
C PRO A 8 -5.14 6.56 0.19
N SER A 9 -6.00 7.55 0.44
CA SER A 9 -6.52 7.86 1.77
C SER A 9 -7.91 7.26 2.06
N SER A 10 -8.55 6.64 1.07
CA SER A 10 -9.91 6.08 1.19
C SER A 10 -10.05 4.98 2.25
N TRP A 11 -8.96 4.30 2.61
CA TRP A 11 -8.97 3.27 3.66
C TRP A 11 -9.25 3.85 5.05
N LYS A 12 -8.92 5.13 5.30
CA LYS A 12 -9.13 5.79 6.60
C LYS A 12 -10.61 5.89 7.00
N GLY A 13 -11.53 5.73 6.05
CA GLY A 13 -12.97 5.63 6.31
C GLY A 13 -13.44 4.22 6.69
N LYS A 14 -12.54 3.24 6.84
CA LYS A 14 -12.85 1.87 7.22
C LYS A 14 -12.24 1.55 8.58
N ASN A 15 -12.81 0.56 9.27
CA ASN A 15 -12.23 0.05 10.50
C ASN A 15 -10.87 -0.64 10.22
N ALA A 16 -9.86 -0.37 11.05
CA ALA A 16 -8.51 -0.87 10.94
C ALA A 16 -7.98 -1.28 12.33
N ASP A 17 -8.13 -2.56 12.68
CA ASP A 17 -8.02 -3.06 14.07
C ASP A 17 -6.60 -3.04 14.67
N GLN A 18 -5.56 -2.92 13.85
CA GLN A 18 -4.16 -3.02 14.28
C GLN A 18 -3.38 -1.72 14.02
N GLN A 19 -4.05 -0.58 14.11
CA GLN A 19 -3.38 0.71 14.05
C GLN A 19 -2.80 1.09 15.42
N PRO A 20 -1.54 1.55 15.49
CA PRO A 20 -0.99 2.10 16.71
C PRO A 20 -1.72 3.39 17.11
N ASP A 21 -1.87 3.59 18.42
CA ASP A 21 -2.38 4.84 18.98
C ASP A 21 -1.22 5.83 19.13
N TYR A 22 -1.17 6.85 18.27
CA TYR A 22 -0.18 7.91 18.34
C TYR A 22 -0.75 9.09 19.13
N SER A 23 -0.06 9.49 20.19
CA SER A 23 -0.49 10.60 21.06
C SER A 23 -0.50 11.98 20.38
N ASP A 24 0.28 12.16 19.31
CA ASP A 24 0.40 13.43 18.58
C ASP A 24 0.10 13.23 17.08
N SER A 25 -1.10 13.62 16.66
CA SER A 25 -1.54 13.51 15.27
C SER A 25 -0.81 14.47 14.32
N ASP A 26 -0.37 15.63 14.81
CA ASP A 26 0.30 16.64 14.00
C ASP A 26 1.74 16.19 13.69
N GLN A 27 2.41 15.56 14.66
CA GLN A 27 3.71 14.94 14.45
C GLN A 27 3.62 13.81 13.42
N VAL A 28 2.61 12.94 13.50
CA VAL A 28 2.39 11.87 12.50
C VAL A 28 2.20 12.45 11.10
N ALA A 29 1.38 13.48 10.96
CA ALA A 29 1.16 14.16 9.68
C ALA A 29 2.46 14.78 9.12
N SER A 30 3.27 15.39 9.99
CA SER A 30 4.58 15.96 9.63
C SER A 30 5.56 14.89 9.12
N VAL A 31 5.67 13.76 9.83
CA VAL A 31 6.53 12.63 9.44
C VAL A 31 6.07 12.04 8.10
N ILE A 32 4.77 11.82 7.90
CA ILE A 32 4.23 11.32 6.61
C ILE A 32 4.60 12.27 5.46
N LYS A 33 4.47 13.59 5.66
CA LYS A 33 4.84 14.60 4.66
C LYS A 33 6.34 14.64 4.38
N HIS A 34 7.17 14.30 5.36
CA HIS A 34 8.60 14.14 5.14
C HIS A 34 8.87 12.90 4.29
N LEU A 35 8.31 11.75 4.69
CA LEU A 35 8.52 10.47 4.00
C LEU A 35 8.09 10.51 2.52
N SER A 36 7.04 11.26 2.20
CA SER A 36 6.55 11.38 0.81
C SER A 36 7.53 12.07 -0.14
N LYS A 37 8.62 12.67 0.36
CA LYS A 37 9.67 13.31 -0.44
C LYS A 37 10.81 12.36 -0.80
N PHE A 38 10.92 11.23 -0.13
CA PHE A 38 11.97 10.26 -0.42
C PHE A 38 11.68 9.51 -1.73
N PRO A 39 12.71 9.03 -2.42
CA PRO A 39 12.52 8.19 -3.59
C PRO A 39 11.73 6.92 -3.21
N PRO A 40 10.98 6.35 -4.17
CA PRO A 40 10.28 5.10 -3.91
C PRO A 40 11.27 3.95 -3.70
N ILE A 41 10.89 2.96 -2.89
CA ILE A 41 11.72 1.78 -2.60
C ILE A 41 11.76 0.82 -3.79
N VAL A 42 10.69 0.82 -4.59
CA VAL A 42 10.53 0.00 -5.80
C VAL A 42 9.96 0.84 -6.93
N THR A 43 10.15 0.37 -8.14
CA THR A 43 9.71 0.99 -9.39
C THR A 43 8.45 0.32 -9.93
N SER A 44 7.72 1.01 -10.81
CA SER A 44 6.48 0.47 -11.39
C SER A 44 6.72 -0.79 -12.23
N TRP A 45 7.87 -0.93 -12.89
CA TRP A 45 8.15 -2.10 -13.74
C TRP A 45 8.45 -3.35 -12.90
N GLU A 46 9.05 -3.21 -11.72
CA GLU A 46 9.23 -4.33 -10.78
C GLU A 46 7.88 -4.88 -10.31
N ILE A 47 6.90 -4.00 -10.08
CA ILE A 47 5.52 -4.39 -9.74
C ILE A 47 4.89 -5.17 -10.89
N GLU A 48 5.01 -4.71 -12.13
CA GLU A 48 4.46 -5.42 -13.29
C GLU A 48 5.16 -6.77 -13.52
N ALA A 49 6.47 -6.85 -13.32
CA ALA A 49 7.21 -8.12 -13.36
C ALA A 49 6.72 -9.10 -12.28
N LEU A 50 6.54 -8.64 -11.03
CA LEU A 50 6.03 -9.47 -9.95
C LEU A 50 4.62 -9.99 -10.25
N LYS A 51 3.72 -9.17 -10.81
CA LYS A 51 2.38 -9.63 -11.22
C LYS A 51 2.45 -10.79 -12.21
N GLN A 52 3.37 -10.74 -13.18
CA GLN A 52 3.55 -11.84 -14.13
C GLN A 52 4.06 -13.11 -13.43
N HIS A 53 4.98 -12.99 -12.48
CA HIS A 53 5.46 -14.14 -11.68
C HIS A 53 4.33 -14.77 -10.86
N ILE A 54 3.48 -13.97 -10.22
CA ILE A 54 2.32 -14.46 -9.47
C ILE A 54 1.31 -15.14 -10.41
N ALA A 55 1.06 -14.59 -11.61
CA ALA A 55 0.17 -15.21 -12.59
C ALA A 55 0.66 -16.62 -13.02
N ARG A 56 1.97 -16.77 -13.23
CA ARG A 56 2.58 -18.08 -13.51
C ARG A 56 2.43 -19.05 -12.35
N ALA A 57 2.63 -18.58 -11.12
CA ALA A 57 2.43 -19.41 -9.93
C ALA A 57 0.96 -19.86 -9.78
N GLN A 58 0.01 -18.97 -10.06
CA GLN A 58 -1.42 -19.29 -10.08
C GLN A 58 -1.76 -20.38 -11.12
N ASN A 59 -1.07 -20.39 -12.26
CA ASN A 59 -1.22 -21.41 -13.30
C ASN A 59 -0.49 -22.74 -12.98
N GLY A 60 0.21 -22.84 -11.84
CA GLY A 60 0.99 -24.03 -11.47
C GLY A 60 2.35 -24.13 -12.17
N GLU A 61 2.82 -23.04 -12.78
CA GLU A 61 4.08 -22.99 -13.54
C GLU A 61 5.28 -22.49 -12.71
N ALA A 62 5.02 -22.06 -11.47
CA ALA A 62 6.01 -21.56 -10.52
C ALA A 62 5.52 -21.73 -9.07
N PHE A 63 6.43 -21.61 -8.10
CA PHE A 63 6.11 -21.57 -6.68
C PHE A 63 6.40 -20.17 -6.11
N VAL A 64 5.56 -19.72 -5.18
CA VAL A 64 5.83 -18.54 -4.33
C VAL A 64 6.50 -19.02 -3.06
N LEU A 65 7.61 -18.39 -2.67
CA LEU A 65 8.40 -18.67 -1.48
C LEU A 65 8.45 -17.45 -0.57
#